data_AF-A0A398AXH7-F1
#
_entry.id   AF-A0A398AXH7-F1
#
_cell.length_a   1.000
_cell.length_b   1.000
_cell.length_c   1.000
_cell.angle_alpha   90.00
_cell.angle_beta   90.00
_cell.angle_gamma   90.00
#
_symmetry.space_group_name_H-M   'P 1'
#
loop_
_entity.id
_entity.type
_entity.pdbx_description
1 polymer ?
#
loop_
_entity_poly.entity_id
_entity_poly.type
_entity_poly.pdbx_seq_one_letter_code
_entity_poly.pdbx_strand_id
1 'polypeptide(L)' 'MVWNVQATPEHLNGCNNRLFLNEYGIEKSLEVEENLIVFTPEKPGTYMYSCWMGMIHGVIIVKEA' A
#
# COMPACT_ATOMS: atom_id res chain seq x y z
N MET A 1 -0.96 0.12 12.80
CA MET A 1 -1.98 -0.47 11.91
C MET A 1 -1.33 -1.56 11.07
N VAL A 2 -2.04 -2.66 10.85
CA VAL A 2 -1.63 -3.70 9.89
C VAL A 2 -2.63 -3.70 8.75
N TRP A 3 -2.17 -3.38 7.55
CA TRP A 3 -2.96 -3.47 6.33
C TRP A 3 -2.53 -4.73 5.58
N ASN A 4 -3.46 -5.67 5.40
CA ASN A 4 -3.23 -6.88 4.62
C ASN A 4 -3.71 -6.64 3.18
N VAL A 5 -2.77 -6.56 2.24
CA VAL A 5 -3.06 -6.48 0.81
C VAL A 5 -3.08 -7.88 0.23
N GLN A 6 -4.22 -8.26 -0.34
CA GLN A 6 -4.40 -9.53 -1.02
C GLN A 6 -4.10 -9.35 -2.50
N ALA A 7 -3.15 -10.12 -3.03
CA ALA A 7 -2.83 -10.12 -4.45
C ALA A 7 -3.13 -11.50 -5.06
N THR A 8 -3.81 -11.50 -6.20
CA THR A 8 -4.08 -12.73 -6.96
C THR A 8 -3.15 -12.80 -8.17
N PRO A 9 -2.84 -14.00 -8.67
CA PRO A 9 -1.94 -14.15 -9.82
C PRO A 9 -2.49 -13.49 -11.10
N GLU A 10 -3.80 -13.30 -11.22
CA GLU A 10 -4.43 -12.63 -12.36
C GLU A 10 -4.23 -11.10 -12.35
N HIS A 11 -4.09 -10.51 -11.17
CA HIS A 11 -3.99 -9.06 -11.01
C HIS A 11 -2.55 -8.58 -10.76
N LEU A 12 -1.71 -9.41 -10.15
CA LEU A 12 -0.32 -9.06 -9.85
C LEU A 12 0.55 -9.18 -11.12
N ASN A 13 1.23 -8.10 -11.48
CA ASN A 13 2.08 -8.02 -12.66
C ASN A 13 3.23 -7.04 -12.46
N GLY A 14 4.09 -6.89 -13.49
CA GLY A 14 5.27 -6.03 -13.41
C GLY A 14 4.97 -4.55 -13.08
N CYS A 15 3.77 -4.05 -13.34
CA CYS A 15 3.39 -2.67 -13.04
C CYS A 15 3.04 -2.44 -11.57
N ASN A 16 2.39 -3.41 -10.93
CA ASN A 16 1.84 -3.26 -9.58
C ASN A 16 2.49 -4.17 -8.53
N ASN A 17 3.54 -4.93 -8.89
CA ASN A 17 4.25 -5.83 -7.98
C ASN A 17 5.01 -5.17 -6.82
N ARG A 18 4.97 -3.84 -6.71
CA ARG A 18 5.54 -3.11 -5.57
C ARG A 18 4.64 -1.92 -5.24
N LEU A 19 4.37 -1.77 -3.95
CA LEU A 19 3.57 -0.70 -3.36
C LEU A 19 4.48 0.28 -2.61
N PHE A 20 4.30 1.56 -2.89
CA PHE A 20 5.01 2.65 -2.25
C PHE A 20 4.03 3.44 -1.40
N LEU A 21 4.34 3.58 -0.11
CA LEU A 21 3.65 4.44 0.83
C LEU A 21 4.68 5.46 1.34
N ASN A 22 4.90 6.49 0.50
CA ASN A 22 6.05 7.40 0.60
C ASN A 22 6.09 8.21 1.90
N GLU A 23 4.94 8.62 2.44
CA GLU A 23 4.88 9.38 3.70
C GLU A 23 5.48 8.63 4.89
N TYR A 24 5.54 7.29 4.81
CA TYR A 24 6.13 6.43 5.83
C TYR A 24 7.45 5.80 5.38
N GLY A 25 7.97 6.16 4.20
CA GLY A 25 9.19 5.57 3.64
C GLY A 25 9.08 4.07 3.36
N ILE A 26 7.86 3.57 3.13
CA ILE A 26 7.61 2.13 2.93
C ILE A 26 7.62 1.82 1.43
N GLU A 27 8.49 0.90 1.05
CA GLU A 27 8.45 0.14 -0.21
C GLU A 27 8.17 -1.32 0.12
N LYS A 28 7.09 -1.87 -0.44
CA LYS A 28 6.68 -3.26 -0.22
C LYS A 28 6.57 -3.98 -1.55
N SER A 29 7.44 -4.96 -1.78
CA SER A 29 7.21 -5.97 -2.83
C SER A 29 5.98 -6.79 -2.49
N LEU A 30 5.11 -6.96 -3.48
CA LEU A 30 3.90 -7.75 -3.37
C LEU A 30 4.14 -9.15 -3.96
N GLU A 31 3.72 -10.16 -3.22
CA GLU A 31 3.68 -11.56 -3.64
C GLU A 31 2.22 -12.02 -3.76
N VAL A 32 1.97 -13.13 -4.44
CA VAL A 32 0.63 -13.73 -4.49
C VAL A 32 0.21 -14.11 -3.06
N GLU A 33 -1.08 -14.00 -2.76
CA GLU A 33 -1.69 -14.11 -1.43
C GLU A 33 -1.47 -12.86 -0.56
N GLU A 34 -1.00 -13.03 0.68
CA GLU A 34 -1.03 -12.01 1.72
C GLU A 34 0.22 -11.13 1.73
N ASN A 35 0.02 -9.82 1.83
CA ASN A 35 1.09 -8.85 1.97
C ASN A 35 0.80 -7.90 3.12
N LEU A 36 1.49 -8.12 4.24
CA LEU A 36 1.34 -7.28 5.42
C LEU A 36 2.18 -6.00 5.29
N ILE A 37 1.50 -4.87 5.37
CA ILE A 37 2.07 -3.52 5.43
C ILE A 37 1.77 -2.96 6.82
N VAL A 38 2.82 -2.63 7.56
CA VAL A 38 2.69 -2.15 8.95
C VAL A 38 3.15 -0.71 9.03
N PHE A 39 2.25 0.17 9.46
CA PHE A 39 2.52 1.59 9.66
C PHE A 39 1.64 2.13 10.79
N THR A 40 2.05 3.22 11.42
CA THR A 40 1.28 3.87 12.49
C THR A 40 1.00 5.31 12.09
N PRO A 41 -0.25 5.66 11.76
CA PRO A 41 -0.58 7.05 11.45
C PRO A 41 -0.49 7.93 12.69
N GLU A 42 0.23 9.05 12.57
CA GLU A 42 0.42 10.00 13.66
C GLU A 42 -0.78 10.94 13.86
N LYS A 43 -1.61 11.12 12.82
CA LYS A 43 -2.78 12.01 12.85
C LYS A 43 -3.87 11.52 11.89
N PRO A 44 -5.14 11.91 12.08
CA PRO A 44 -6.17 11.75 11.07
C PRO A 44 -5.76 12.47 9.78
N GLY A 45 -6.13 11.90 8.63
CA GLY A 45 -5.75 12.43 7.33
C GLY A 45 -5.87 11.43 6.20
N THR A 46 -5.47 11.89 5.01
CA THR A 46 -5.44 11.09 3.80
C THR A 46 -3.99 10.81 3.43
N TYR A 47 -3.63 9.54 3.35
CA TYR A 47 -2.29 9.07 3.02
C TYR A 47 -2.30 8.45 1.62
N MET A 48 -1.50 8.96 0.71
CA MET A 48 -1.42 8.44 -0.66
C MET A 48 -0.44 7.27 -0.75
N TYR A 49 -0.84 6.23 -1.46
CA TYR A 49 0.06 5.15 -1.89
C TYR A 49 -0.01 4.99 -3.41
N SER A 50 1.04 4.45 -4.00
CA SER A 50 1.12 4.16 -5.43
C SER A 50 1.79 2.82 -5.71
N CYS A 51 1.67 2.33 -6.94
CA CYS A 51 2.64 1.33 -7.41
C CYS A 51 4.01 1.99 -7.67
N TRP A 52 5.07 1.18 -7.76
CA TRP A 52 6.43 1.68 -8.02
C TRP A 52 6.58 2.43 -9.36
N MET A 53 5.74 2.12 -10.35
CA MET A 53 5.72 2.85 -11.64
C MET A 53 5.04 4.21 -11.53
N GLY A 54 4.40 4.53 -10.40
CA GLY A 54 3.62 5.76 -10.24
C GLY A 54 2.39 5.85 -11.15
N MET A 55 1.87 4.71 -11.63
CA MET A 55 0.70 4.68 -12.51
C MET A 55 -0.60 4.44 -11.74
N ILE A 56 -0.61 3.47 -10.83
CA ILE A 56 -1.75 3.13 -9.99
C ILE A 56 -1.60 3.89 -8.68
N HIS A 57 -2.68 4.55 -8.25
CA HIS A 57 -2.74 5.33 -7.02
C HIS A 57 -3.94 4.91 -6.19
N GLY A 58 -3.80 5.03 -4.88
CA GLY A 58 -4.90 4.89 -3.94
C GLY A 58 -4.67 5.74 -2.70
N VAL A 59 -5.69 5.81 -1.86
CA VAL A 59 -5.65 6.58 -0.62
C VAL A 59 -6.07 5.72 0.56
N ILE A 60 -5.39 5.93 1.69
CA ILE A 60 -5.79 5.44 3.01
C ILE A 60 -6.34 6.65 3.77
N ILE A 61 -7.62 6.60 4.16
CA ILE A 61 -8.25 7.67 4.93
C ILE A 61 -8.31 7.23 6.39
N VAL A 62 -7.55 7.90 7.23
CA VAL A 62 -7.54 7.71 8.69
C VAL A 62 -8.44 8.75 9.32
N LYS A 63 -9.40 8.31 10.12
CA LYS A 63 -10.33 9.16 10.88
C LYS A 63 -9.95 9.15 12.36
N GLU A 64 -10.51 10.09 13.10
CA GLU A 64 -10.51 10.05 14.56
C GLU A 64 -11.17 8.76 15.06
N ALA A 65 -10.75 8.31 16.24
CA ALA A 65 -11.25 7.08 16.87
C ALA A 65 -12.68 7.24 17.39
#